data_AF-A0AAD6PU13-F1
#
_entry.id   AF-A0AAD6PU13-F1
#
_cell.length_a   1.000
_cell.length_b   1.000
_cell.length_c   1.000
_cell.angle_alpha   90.00
_cell.angle_beta   90.00
_cell.angle_gamma   90.00
#
_symmetry.space_group_name_H-M   'P 1'
#
loop_
_entity.id
_entity.type
_entity.pdbx_description
1 polymer ?
#
loop_
_entity_poly.entity_id
_entity_poly.type
_entity_poly.pdbx_seq_one_letter_code
_entity_poly.pdbx_strand_id
1 'polypeptide(L)'
;MEGEKETKQNDQNTLVNQPNSQPTTLSKNAKKKLLKQQKWEAKKAEKKAQMKEQKKKEGERKRTEWEEKLSSCASEEERLKLIESRRELRKERMGKRAEEKEEKTQRHRKAKEFGQNIVIDLEFADLMTNSEIHSLVQQARVWAVQLALLENNCVVGGRYRVV
;
A
#
# COMPACT_ATOMS: atom_id res chain seq x y z
N MET A 1 19.18 -11.70 -56.08
CA MET A 1 18.52 -10.61 -56.81
C MET A 1 18.06 -9.61 -55.78
N GLU A 2 18.81 -8.52 -55.72
CA GLU A 2 18.59 -7.35 -54.90
C GLU A 2 17.30 -6.66 -55.33
N GLY A 3 16.63 -6.03 -54.36
CA GLY A 3 15.40 -5.29 -54.58
C GLY A 3 15.28 -4.19 -53.53
N GLU A 4 16.25 -3.28 -53.52
CA GLU A 4 16.09 -1.96 -52.93
C GLU A 4 15.05 -1.17 -53.73
N LYS A 5 14.02 -0.63 -53.06
CA LYS A 5 13.32 0.58 -53.51
C LYS A 5 12.90 1.42 -52.32
N GLU A 6 13.78 2.37 -52.00
CA GLU A 6 13.50 3.78 -51.80
C GLU A 6 12.21 4.20 -51.07
N THR A 7 12.45 4.66 -49.85
CA THR A 7 11.75 5.76 -49.17
C THR A 7 11.60 7.00 -50.06
N LYS A 8 10.37 7.47 -50.28
CA LYS A 8 10.08 8.83 -50.74
C LYS A 8 9.56 9.68 -49.59
N GLN A 9 10.29 10.75 -49.33
CA GLN A 9 9.92 11.91 -48.53
C GLN A 9 8.71 12.63 -49.15
N ASN A 10 7.86 13.22 -48.32
CA ASN A 10 7.22 14.48 -48.67
C ASN A 10 7.25 15.42 -47.46
N ASP A 11 8.12 16.42 -47.60
CA ASP A 11 8.23 17.60 -46.78
C ASP A 11 7.00 18.49 -46.95
N GLN A 12 6.49 19.02 -45.83
CA GLN A 12 6.08 20.42 -45.66
C GLN A 12 5.21 20.53 -44.40
N ASN A 13 5.84 20.73 -43.25
CA ASN A 13 5.37 21.74 -42.28
C ASN A 13 6.47 22.07 -41.27
N THR A 14 7.43 22.88 -41.70
CA THR A 14 8.48 23.44 -40.84
C THR A 14 8.35 24.96 -40.85
N LEU A 15 8.51 25.56 -39.66
CA LEU A 15 8.70 26.99 -39.33
C LEU A 15 7.37 27.77 -39.20
N VAL A 16 7.00 28.35 -38.05
CA VAL A 16 7.81 29.02 -37.03
C VAL A 16 7.07 28.96 -35.69
N ASN A 17 7.66 28.34 -34.68
CA ASN A 17 7.46 28.77 -33.30
C ASN A 17 8.80 28.68 -32.59
N GLN A 18 9.55 29.77 -32.66
CA GLN A 18 10.76 29.97 -31.89
C GLN A 18 10.45 29.75 -30.40
N PRO A 19 11.13 28.83 -29.69
CA PRO A 19 11.29 29.00 -28.26
C PRO A 19 12.34 30.10 -28.09
N ASN A 20 11.88 31.30 -27.74
CA ASN A 20 12.71 32.39 -27.26
C ASN A 20 13.71 31.85 -26.22
N SER A 21 14.95 31.62 -26.66
CA SER A 21 16.05 31.10 -25.86
C SER A 21 16.62 32.21 -24.99
N GLN A 22 15.81 32.66 -24.04
CA GLN A 22 16.33 33.24 -22.82
C GLN A 22 16.63 32.04 -21.92
N PRO A 23 17.88 31.77 -21.50
CA PRO A 23 18.08 30.87 -20.38
C PRO A 23 17.31 31.52 -19.24
N THR A 24 16.17 30.96 -18.86
CA THR A 24 15.52 31.30 -17.61
C THR A 24 16.54 30.90 -16.54
N THR A 25 17.45 31.82 -16.22
CA THR A 25 18.44 31.65 -15.19
C THR A 25 17.59 31.44 -13.96
N LEU A 26 17.41 30.17 -13.58
CA LEU A 26 16.67 29.78 -12.40
C LEU A 26 17.01 30.80 -11.33
N SER A 27 15.98 31.45 -10.78
CA SER A 27 16.15 32.42 -9.69
C SER A 27 17.16 31.85 -8.69
N LYS A 28 18.01 32.68 -8.09
CA LYS A 28 19.05 32.23 -7.14
C LYS A 28 18.47 31.23 -6.11
N ASN A 29 17.20 31.40 -5.75
CA ASN A 29 16.43 30.51 -4.88
C ASN A 29 16.08 29.15 -5.52
N ALA A 30 15.71 29.11 -6.80
CA ALA A 30 15.43 27.88 -7.54
C ALA A 30 16.70 27.04 -7.75
N LYS A 31 17.85 27.66 -8.06
CA LYS A 31 19.15 26.96 -8.12
C LYS A 31 19.52 26.36 -6.77
N LYS A 32 19.36 27.13 -5.69
CA LYS A 32 19.60 26.67 -4.31
C LYS A 32 18.67 25.52 -3.91
N LYS A 33 17.38 25.56 -4.30
CA LYS A 33 16.41 24.49 -4.05
C LYS A 33 16.78 23.19 -4.78
N LEU A 34 17.17 23.29 -6.05
CA LEU A 34 17.61 22.14 -6.85
C LEU A 34 18.86 21.47 -6.26
N LEU A 35 19.88 22.27 -5.91
CA LEU A 35 21.10 21.74 -5.28
C LEU A 35 20.80 21.07 -3.92
N LYS A 36 19.86 21.62 -3.13
CA LYS A 36 19.43 21.01 -1.87
C LYS A 36 18.72 19.68 -2.11
N GLN A 37 17.86 19.60 -3.12
CA GLN A 37 17.16 18.37 -3.51
C GLN A 37 18.15 17.29 -3.96
N GLN A 38 19.09 17.63 -4.85
CA GLN A 38 20.12 16.69 -5.31
C GLN A 38 20.99 16.17 -4.15
N LYS A 39 21.40 17.05 -3.22
CA LYS A 39 22.13 16.63 -2.02
C LYS A 39 21.31 15.70 -1.12
N TRP A 40 20.01 15.96 -0.98
CA TRP A 40 19.12 15.12 -0.19
C TRP A 40 18.91 13.75 -0.84
N GLU A 41 18.70 13.69 -2.15
CA GLU A 41 18.55 12.45 -2.91
C GLU A 41 19.83 11.61 -2.87
N ALA A 42 20.99 12.24 -3.06
CA ALA A 42 22.30 11.59 -2.92
C ALA A 42 22.51 11.02 -1.51
N LYS A 43 22.23 11.81 -0.46
CA LYS A 43 22.31 11.34 0.94
C LYS A 43 21.32 10.23 1.26
N LYS A 44 20.13 10.27 0.65
CA LYS A 44 19.11 9.22 0.79
C LYS A 44 19.56 7.93 0.09
N ALA A 45 20.16 8.03 -1.08
CA ALA A 45 20.72 6.90 -1.81
C ALA A 45 21.89 6.26 -1.06
N GLU A 46 22.80 7.07 -0.53
CA GLU A 46 23.93 6.62 0.28
C GLU A 46 23.46 5.87 1.54
N LYS A 47 22.54 6.46 2.31
CA LYS A 47 21.93 5.80 3.48
C LYS A 47 21.22 4.50 3.10
N LYS A 48 20.53 4.47 1.97
CA LYS A 48 19.87 3.25 1.46
C LYS A 48 20.89 2.19 1.06
N ALA A 49 22.03 2.57 0.49
CA ALA A 49 23.12 1.66 0.15
C ALA A 49 23.78 1.09 1.42
N GLN A 50 24.11 1.94 2.41
CA GLN A 50 24.66 1.52 3.70
C GLN A 50 23.70 0.55 4.44
N MET A 51 22.40 0.85 4.49
CA MET A 51 21.42 -0.06 5.09
C MET A 51 21.32 -1.39 4.34
N LYS A 52 21.42 -1.38 3.00
CA LYS A 52 21.42 -2.62 2.21
C LYS A 52 22.67 -3.46 2.50
N GLU A 53 23.83 -2.82 2.60
CA GLU A 53 25.10 -3.49 2.91
C GLU A 53 25.10 -4.08 4.32
N GLN A 54 24.67 -3.31 5.32
CA GLN A 54 24.51 -3.80 6.69
C GLN A 54 23.53 -4.97 6.75
N LYS A 55 22.38 -4.87 6.06
CA LYS A 55 21.40 -5.96 5.98
C LYS A 55 21.96 -7.20 5.29
N LYS A 56 22.81 -7.04 4.27
CA LYS A 56 23.49 -8.15 3.59
C LYS A 56 24.46 -8.83 4.55
N LYS A 57 25.33 -8.06 5.22
CA LYS A 57 26.30 -8.57 6.19
C LYS A 57 25.63 -9.28 7.36
N GLU A 58 24.56 -8.72 7.91
CA GLU A 58 23.80 -9.35 8.99
C GLU A 58 23.07 -10.61 8.51
N GLY A 59 22.55 -10.60 7.28
CA GLY A 59 21.94 -11.77 6.66
C GLY A 59 22.93 -12.91 6.41
N GLU A 60 24.16 -12.58 5.98
CA GLU A 60 25.27 -13.53 5.84
C GLU A 60 25.67 -14.09 7.21
N ARG A 61 25.84 -13.24 8.23
CA ARG A 61 26.16 -13.66 9.59
C ARG A 61 25.11 -14.63 10.15
N LYS A 62 23.83 -14.33 9.99
CA LYS A 62 22.74 -15.22 10.42
C LYS A 62 22.69 -16.54 9.64
N ARG A 63 23.18 -16.56 8.40
CA ARG A 63 23.26 -17.78 7.59
C ARG A 63 24.43 -18.64 8.07
N THR A 64 25.61 -18.04 8.27
CA THR A 64 26.78 -18.77 8.79
C THR A 64 26.55 -19.28 10.20
N GLU A 65 25.99 -18.47 11.10
CA GLU A 65 25.60 -18.91 12.47
C GLU A 65 24.63 -20.09 12.44
N TRP A 66 23.70 -20.11 11.48
CA TRP A 66 22.76 -21.21 11.32
C TRP A 66 23.42 -22.48 10.77
N GLU A 67 24.31 -22.34 9.78
CA GLU A 67 25.09 -23.46 9.23
C GLU A 67 26.02 -24.06 10.27
N GLU A 68 26.64 -23.22 11.10
CA GLU A 68 27.45 -23.63 12.26
C GLU A 68 26.58 -24.36 13.28
N LYS A 69 25.40 -23.84 13.62
CA LYS A 69 24.46 -24.52 14.52
C LYS A 69 23.99 -25.87 13.99
N LEU A 70 23.78 -25.99 12.69
CA LEU A 70 23.46 -27.28 12.05
C LEU A 70 24.65 -28.24 12.05
N SER A 71 25.87 -27.72 11.93
CA SER A 71 27.10 -28.51 11.95
C SER A 71 27.50 -28.92 13.37
N SER A 72 27.13 -28.15 14.39
CA SER A 72 27.37 -28.46 15.80
C SER A 72 26.43 -29.53 16.37
N CYS A 73 25.34 -29.87 15.67
CA CYS A 73 24.46 -30.96 16.06
C CYS A 73 25.19 -32.31 15.87
N ALA A 74 25.33 -33.07 16.96
CA ALA A 74 26.08 -34.33 16.96
C ALA A 74 25.31 -35.49 16.31
N SER A 75 23.98 -35.39 16.22
CA SER A 75 23.09 -36.40 15.61
C SER A 75 22.32 -35.84 14.41
N GLU A 76 22.17 -36.66 13.37
CA GLU A 76 21.40 -36.34 12.16
C GLU A 76 19.91 -36.12 12.46
N GLU A 77 19.37 -36.84 13.44
CA GLU A 77 17.97 -36.71 13.87
C GLU A 77 17.69 -35.35 14.53
N GLU A 78 18.63 -34.85 15.33
CA GLU A 78 18.51 -33.53 15.97
C GLU A 78 18.58 -32.41 14.93
N ARG A 79 19.46 -32.57 13.92
CA ARG A 79 19.58 -31.64 12.80
C ARG A 79 18.27 -31.54 12.02
N LEU A 80 17.63 -32.67 11.72
CA LEU A 80 16.34 -32.72 11.01
C LEU A 80 15.22 -32.09 11.84
N LYS A 81 15.14 -32.38 13.15
CA LYS A 81 14.16 -31.75 14.06
C LYS A 81 14.30 -30.23 14.10
N LEU A 82 15.54 -29.71 14.07
CA LEU A 82 15.81 -28.27 14.09
C LEU A 82 15.39 -27.58 12.79
N ILE A 83 15.62 -28.24 11.64
CA ILE A 83 15.18 -27.77 10.33
C ILE A 83 13.65 -27.75 10.24
N GLU A 84 13.01 -28.83 10.66
CA GLU A 84 11.55 -28.96 10.61
C GLU A 84 10.86 -27.97 11.55
N SER A 85 11.37 -27.78 12.76
CA SER A 85 10.86 -26.77 13.70
C SER A 85 10.91 -25.36 13.10
N ARG A 86 12.02 -25.02 12.42
CA ARG A 86 12.17 -23.72 11.74
C ARG A 86 11.24 -23.60 10.53
N ARG A 87 11.00 -24.69 9.82
CA ARG A 87 10.10 -24.76 8.66
C ARG A 87 8.65 -24.57 9.08
N GLU A 88 8.20 -25.26 10.12
CA GLU A 88 6.83 -25.14 10.64
C GLU A 88 6.57 -23.74 11.21
N LEU A 89 7.52 -23.15 11.95
CA LEU A 89 7.38 -21.75 12.40
C LEU A 89 7.24 -20.76 11.22
N ARG A 90 7.96 -21.01 10.12
CA ARG A 90 7.81 -20.21 8.89
C ARG A 90 6.44 -20.42 8.26
N LYS A 91 5.99 -21.67 8.17
CA LYS A 91 4.71 -22.05 7.58
C LYS A 91 3.54 -21.47 8.39
N GLU A 92 3.58 -21.55 9.71
CA GLU A 92 2.59 -20.93 10.61
C GLU A 92 2.53 -19.42 10.42
N ARG A 93 3.69 -18.74 10.45
CA ARG A 93 3.75 -17.28 10.22
C ARG A 93 3.23 -16.87 8.83
N MET A 94 3.44 -17.69 7.82
CA MET A 94 2.94 -17.44 6.47
C MET A 94 1.45 -17.77 6.37
N GLY A 95 1.00 -18.83 7.02
CA GLY A 95 -0.40 -19.23 7.14
C GLY A 95 -1.23 -18.12 7.78
N LYS A 96 -0.80 -17.60 8.93
CA LYS A 96 -1.49 -16.51 9.63
C LYS A 96 -1.63 -15.25 8.75
N ARG A 97 -0.57 -14.85 8.03
CA ARG A 97 -0.65 -13.71 7.10
C ARG A 97 -1.60 -13.97 5.93
N ALA A 98 -1.63 -15.20 5.43
CA ALA A 98 -2.52 -15.59 4.34
C ALA A 98 -3.99 -15.58 4.82
N GLU A 99 -4.24 -16.10 6.01
CA GLU A 99 -5.55 -16.11 6.66
C GLU A 99 -6.07 -14.69 6.93
N GLU A 100 -5.26 -13.82 7.55
CA GLU A 100 -5.62 -12.40 7.77
C GLU A 100 -5.93 -11.67 6.44
N LYS A 101 -5.16 -11.98 5.39
CA LYS A 101 -5.39 -11.41 4.05
C LYS A 101 -6.68 -11.95 3.42
N GLU A 102 -6.96 -13.23 3.61
CA GLU A 102 -8.17 -13.86 3.11
C GLU A 102 -9.40 -13.31 3.84
N GLU A 103 -9.35 -13.19 5.16
CA GLU A 103 -10.43 -12.60 5.97
C GLU A 103 -10.77 -11.17 5.49
N LYS A 104 -9.75 -10.34 5.29
CA LYS A 104 -9.95 -8.98 4.74
C LYS A 104 -10.58 -9.02 3.35
N THR A 105 -10.14 -9.95 2.51
CA THR A 105 -10.67 -10.12 1.15
C THR A 105 -12.13 -10.57 1.17
N GLN A 106 -12.47 -11.52 2.03
CA GLN A 106 -13.83 -12.00 2.23
C GLN A 106 -14.74 -10.92 2.81
N ARG A 107 -14.25 -10.12 3.78
CA ARG A 107 -14.97 -8.95 4.29
C ARG A 107 -15.29 -7.96 3.16
N HIS A 108 -14.31 -7.63 2.33
CA HIS A 108 -14.55 -6.76 1.17
C HIS A 108 -15.49 -7.38 0.14
N ARG A 109 -15.43 -8.70 -0.07
CA ARG A 109 -16.33 -9.43 -0.99
C ARG A 109 -17.78 -9.39 -0.49
N LYS A 110 -18.01 -9.70 0.78
CA LYS A 110 -19.33 -9.55 1.42
C LYS A 110 -19.85 -8.12 1.30
N ALA A 111 -19.00 -7.13 1.55
CA ALA A 111 -19.38 -5.73 1.40
C ALA A 111 -19.69 -5.32 -0.05
N LYS A 112 -19.18 -6.04 -1.07
CA LYS A 112 -19.58 -5.84 -2.47
C LYS A 112 -20.96 -6.44 -2.77
N GLU A 113 -21.33 -7.52 -2.09
CA GLU A 113 -22.62 -8.20 -2.28
C GLU A 113 -23.78 -7.39 -1.66
N PHE A 114 -23.58 -6.80 -0.48
CA PHE A 114 -24.60 -6.00 0.23
C PHE A 114 -24.50 -4.48 -0.02
N GLY A 115 -23.46 -4.03 -0.72
CA GLY A 115 -23.13 -2.60 -0.87
C GLY A 115 -22.30 -2.07 0.32
N GLN A 116 -21.39 -1.13 0.05
CA GLN A 116 -20.62 -0.44 1.09
C GLN A 116 -21.35 0.84 1.52
N ASN A 117 -21.60 1.00 2.81
CA ASN A 117 -22.07 2.26 3.39
C ASN A 117 -20.92 3.27 3.35
N ILE A 118 -20.92 4.18 2.37
CA ILE A 118 -19.93 5.25 2.24
C ILE A 118 -20.59 6.54 2.69
N VAL A 119 -19.98 7.21 3.68
CA VAL A 119 -20.31 8.58 4.05
C VAL A 119 -19.20 9.47 3.50
N ILE A 120 -19.57 10.38 2.59
CA ILE A 120 -18.65 11.36 2.02
C ILE A 120 -18.90 12.69 2.73
N ASP A 121 -17.91 13.15 3.48
CA ASP A 121 -17.91 14.52 3.98
C ASP A 121 -17.31 15.43 2.89
N LEU A 122 -18.05 16.47 2.53
CA LEU A 122 -17.69 17.44 1.49
C LEU A 122 -17.25 18.78 2.10
N GLU A 123 -16.92 18.81 3.40
CA GLU A 123 -16.39 19.98 4.11
C GLU A 123 -17.36 21.19 4.13
N PHE A 124 -18.68 20.94 4.13
CA PHE A 124 -19.70 22.00 4.20
C PHE A 124 -19.85 22.62 5.60
N ALA A 125 -19.06 22.20 6.58
CA ALA A 125 -19.16 22.65 7.97
C ALA A 125 -19.07 24.17 8.11
N ASP A 126 -18.18 24.81 7.34
CA ASP A 126 -17.95 26.25 7.39
C ASP A 126 -19.06 27.08 6.71
N LEU A 127 -19.91 26.44 5.91
CA LEU A 127 -21.05 27.07 5.21
C LEU A 127 -22.37 26.89 5.97
N MET A 128 -22.41 26.05 7.00
CA MET A 128 -23.62 25.76 7.77
C MET A 128 -23.75 26.67 8.99
N THR A 129 -24.99 27.00 9.34
CA THR A 129 -25.30 27.70 10.60
C THR A 129 -25.22 26.73 11.78
N ASN A 130 -24.92 27.24 12.98
CA ASN A 130 -24.84 26.40 14.19
C ASN A 130 -26.12 25.59 14.45
N SER A 131 -27.30 26.12 14.11
CA SER A 131 -28.59 25.43 14.20
C SER A 131 -28.69 24.21 13.27
N GLU A 132 -28.19 24.32 12.04
CA GLU A 132 -28.19 23.23 11.06
C GLU A 132 -27.22 22.12 11.47
N ILE A 133 -26.04 22.49 12.00
CA ILE A 133 -25.07 21.54 12.55
C ILE A 133 -25.68 20.76 13.73
N HIS A 134 -26.36 21.45 14.65
CA HIS A 134 -27.04 20.78 15.76
C HIS A 134 -28.15 19.84 15.29
N SER A 135 -28.91 20.22 14.26
CA SER A 135 -29.93 19.35 13.65
C SER A 135 -29.31 18.11 13.00
N LEU A 136 -28.23 18.27 12.24
CA LEU A 136 -27.53 17.16 11.59
C LEU A 136 -26.97 16.16 12.60
N VAL A 137 -26.38 16.65 13.70
CA VAL A 137 -25.88 15.79 14.78
C VAL A 137 -27.02 15.02 15.45
N GLN A 138 -28.19 15.64 15.65
CA GLN A 138 -29.36 14.95 16.18
C GLN A 138 -29.86 13.87 15.23
N GLN A 139 -29.96 14.17 13.92
CA GLN A 139 -30.37 13.21 12.90
C GLN A 139 -29.39 12.02 12.82
N ALA A 140 -28.08 12.28 12.81
CA ALA A 140 -27.05 11.24 12.81
C ALA A 140 -27.13 10.34 14.04
N ARG A 141 -27.39 10.91 15.23
CA ARG A 141 -27.60 10.13 16.46
C ARG A 141 -28.85 9.26 16.39
N VAL A 142 -29.97 9.81 15.93
CA VAL A 142 -31.23 9.08 15.80
C VAL A 142 -31.09 7.93 14.80
N TRP A 143 -30.47 8.17 13.64
CA TRP A 143 -30.22 7.13 12.65
C TRP A 143 -29.26 6.05 13.15
N ALA A 144 -28.21 6.42 13.90
CA ALA A 144 -27.30 5.44 14.49
C ALA A 144 -27.99 4.52 15.52
N VAL A 145 -28.86 5.08 16.36
CA VAL A 145 -29.65 4.28 17.32
C VAL A 145 -30.66 3.39 16.60
N GLN A 146 -31.34 3.91 15.57
CA GLN A 146 -32.30 3.14 14.77
C GLN A 146 -31.61 1.98 14.02
N LEU A 147 -30.43 2.23 13.44
CA LEU A 147 -29.65 1.21 12.74
C LEU A 147 -29.17 0.11 13.71
N ALA A 148 -28.66 0.51 14.89
CA ALA A 148 -28.25 -0.44 15.93
C ALA A 148 -29.43 -1.28 16.44
N LEU A 149 -30.63 -0.72 16.57
CA LEU A 149 -31.82 -1.47 16.95
C LEU A 149 -32.27 -2.44 15.84
N LEU A 150 -32.17 -2.07 14.57
CA LEU A 150 -32.50 -2.95 13.44
C LEU A 150 -31.49 -4.09 13.25
N GLU A 151 -30.20 -3.83 13.43
CA GLU A 151 -29.14 -4.85 13.36
C GLU A 151 -29.24 -5.86 14.51
N ASN A 152 -29.57 -5.41 15.73
CA ASN A 152 -29.78 -6.29 16.89
C ASN A 152 -31.07 -7.12 16.81
N ASN A 153 -32.07 -6.72 16.00
CA ASN A 153 -33.30 -7.47 15.82
C ASN A 153 -33.24 -8.49 14.65
N CYS A 154 -32.18 -8.47 13.83
CA CYS A 154 -32.03 -9.37 12.68
C CYS A 154 -31.33 -10.70 13.04
N VAL A 155 -30.76 -10.80 14.25
CA VAL A 155 -30.16 -12.04 14.78
C VAL A 155 -30.95 -12.50 15.99
N VAL A 156 -32.17 -13.01 15.78
CA VAL A 156 -32.87 -14.09 16.51
C VAL A 156 -34.33 -14.02 16.05
N GLY A 157 -34.79 -14.98 15.24
CA GLY A 157 -36.18 -14.94 14.79
C GLY A 157 -36.67 -16.14 14.01
N GLY A 158 -36.16 -17.33 14.32
CA GLY A 158 -36.87 -18.55 13.94
C GLY A 158 -38.23 -18.61 14.65
N ARG A 159 -39.27 -18.94 13.87
CA ARG A 159 -40.62 -19.36 14.29
C ARG A 159 -41.42 -18.37 15.16
N TYR A 160 -42.40 -17.72 14.54
CA TYR A 160 -43.74 -17.64 15.12
C TYR A 160 -44.77 -18.07 14.08
N ARG A 161 -45.37 -19.23 14.34
CA ARG A 161 -46.60 -19.72 13.72
C ARG A 161 -47.74 -18.97 14.41
N VAL A 162 -48.53 -18.21 13.66
CA VAL A 162 -49.83 -17.72 14.13
C VAL A 162 -50.88 -18.59 13.46
N VAL A 163 -51.61 -19.33 14.30
CA VAL A 163 -52.93 -19.90 13.98
C VAL A 163 -53.95 -18.81 14.24
#